data_AF-A0A7C4J911-F1
#
_entry.id   AF-A0A7C4J911-F1
#
_cell.length_a   1.000
_cell.length_b   1.000
_cell.length_c   1.000
_cell.angle_alpha   90.00
_cell.angle_beta   90.00
_cell.angle_gamma   90.00
#
_symmetry.space_group_name_H-M   'P 1'
#
loop_
_entity.id
_entity.type
_entity.pdbx_description
1 polymer ?
#
loop_
_entity_poly.entity_id
_entity_poly.type
_entity_poly.pdbx_seq_one_letter_code
_entity_poly.pdbx_strand_id
1 'polypeptide(L)'
;MKLYQHHRLRRTAMDELHSNRQIKITTGWMGLFLIGFDTTVVIIAMNQNAPVVLIPFVIATLVSLGAIWWAQHGNGELTASPPFGAEKITPDSSHAQPTKPVDWNYQSRLCRPSPQKGLTMNKHEQQARAAKQARQKKIRGITFGIITVIVLGLSVSLLVSAFSPKTPPPAANTIDITADMGGFNMKEIRVKAGNPVTIRLTSLDNSHHTDGGGKHQWAVDEFGASVVAPAEGTNFITFTPDKPGTYTYYCDICCGGRANPTMQGKLIVEA
;
A
#
# COMPACT_ATOMS: atom_id res chain seq x y z
N MET A 1 -60.17 17.01 22.28
CA MET A 1 -59.50 15.77 21.81
C MET A 1 -58.85 15.86 20.41
N LYS A 2 -59.23 16.80 19.53
CA LYS A 2 -58.63 16.96 18.17
C LYS A 2 -57.22 17.59 18.13
N LEU A 3 -56.81 18.35 19.15
CA LEU A 3 -55.48 19.00 19.20
C LEU A 3 -54.32 18.02 19.47
N TYR A 4 -54.58 16.87 20.10
CA TYR A 4 -53.53 15.90 20.44
C TYR A 4 -53.13 15.03 19.23
N GLN A 5 -54.06 14.74 18.31
CA GLN A 5 -53.78 13.95 17.11
C GLN A 5 -52.92 14.72 16.08
N HIS A 6 -53.10 16.04 15.95
CA HIS A 6 -52.31 16.85 15.02
C HIS A 6 -50.82 16.93 15.40
N HIS A 7 -50.50 16.90 16.70
CA HIS A 7 -49.11 16.90 17.16
C HIS A 7 -48.40 15.57 16.91
N ARG A 8 -49.12 14.44 16.95
CA ARG A 8 -48.54 13.11 16.71
C ARG A 8 -48.18 12.89 15.24
N LEU A 9 -49.06 13.33 14.33
CA LEU A 9 -48.83 13.24 12.88
C LEU A 9 -47.66 14.11 12.40
N ARG A 10 -47.44 15.27 13.03
CA ARG A 10 -46.29 16.14 12.71
C ARG A 10 -44.95 15.54 13.13
N ARG A 11 -44.90 14.79 14.24
CA ARG A 11 -43.65 14.13 14.69
C ARG A 11 -43.28 12.97 13.77
N THR A 12 -44.24 12.14 13.40
CA THR A 12 -43.99 11.01 12.49
C THR A 12 -43.52 11.47 11.09
N ALA A 13 -44.09 12.56 10.56
CA ALA A 13 -43.65 13.12 9.27
C ALA A 13 -42.24 13.73 9.32
N MET A 14 -41.83 14.30 10.47
CA MET A 14 -40.48 14.83 10.66
C MET A 14 -39.44 13.71 10.80
N ASP A 15 -39.78 12.63 11.52
CA ASP A 15 -38.88 11.49 11.70
C ASP A 15 -38.62 10.74 10.38
N GLU A 16 -39.64 10.65 9.51
CA GLU A 16 -39.53 10.05 8.18
C GLU A 16 -38.69 10.89 7.21
N LEU A 17 -38.80 12.22 7.28
CA LEU A 17 -37.95 13.16 6.53
C LEU A 17 -36.48 13.10 6.97
N HIS A 18 -36.21 12.93 8.26
CA HIS A 18 -34.85 12.79 8.78
C HIS A 18 -34.19 11.47 8.38
N SER A 19 -34.94 10.36 8.42
CA SER A 19 -34.46 9.04 7.99
C SER A 19 -34.14 9.00 6.49
N ASN A 20 -35.06 9.50 5.65
CA ASN A 20 -34.89 9.47 4.19
C ASN A 20 -33.77 10.42 3.70
N ARG A 21 -33.52 11.53 4.41
CA ARG A 21 -32.38 12.43 4.12
C ARG A 21 -31.03 11.80 4.48
N GLN A 22 -30.94 11.06 5.58
CA GLN A 22 -29.72 10.34 5.96
C GLN A 22 -29.36 9.22 4.96
N ILE A 23 -30.37 8.47 4.48
CA ILE A 23 -30.17 7.35 3.54
C ILE A 23 -29.69 7.82 2.16
N LYS A 24 -30.14 8.99 1.68
CA LYS A 24 -29.70 9.55 0.39
C LYS A 24 -28.27 10.13 0.43
N ILE A 25 -27.81 10.62 1.58
CA ILE A 25 -26.46 11.20 1.72
C ILE A 25 -25.39 10.10 1.73
N THR A 26 -25.68 8.94 2.32
CA THR A 26 -24.73 7.81 2.39
C THR A 26 -24.58 7.07 1.06
N THR A 27 -25.65 6.95 0.27
CA THR A 27 -25.62 6.25 -1.02
C THR A 27 -25.10 7.08 -2.19
N GLY A 28 -25.26 8.42 -2.17
CA GLY A 28 -24.78 9.29 -3.24
C GLY A 28 -23.25 9.49 -3.29
N TRP A 29 -22.56 9.43 -2.15
CA TRP A 29 -21.11 9.75 -2.07
C TRP A 29 -20.18 8.54 -2.21
N MET A 30 -20.65 7.32 -1.90
CA MET A 30 -19.87 6.10 -2.14
C MET A 30 -19.83 5.69 -3.62
N GLY A 31 -20.83 6.09 -4.43
CA GLY A 31 -20.90 5.74 -5.85
C GLY A 31 -19.96 6.54 -6.76
N LEU A 32 -19.58 7.77 -6.38
CA LEU A 32 -18.81 8.67 -7.25
C LEU A 32 -17.29 8.55 -7.06
N PHE A 33 -16.82 7.92 -5.98
CA PHE A 33 -15.38 7.73 -5.73
C PHE A 33 -14.77 6.56 -6.50
N LEU A 34 -15.59 5.71 -7.14
CA LEU A 34 -15.12 4.54 -7.91
C LEU A 34 -14.93 4.79 -9.41
N ILE A 35 -15.25 5.98 -9.94
CA ILE A 35 -15.27 6.25 -11.39
C ILE A 35 -14.14 7.22 -11.82
N GLY A 36 -13.41 7.81 -10.88
CA GLY A 36 -12.46 8.90 -11.16
C GLY A 36 -10.97 8.57 -11.01
N PHE A 37 -10.57 7.33 -10.71
CA PHE A 37 -9.15 6.96 -10.64
C PHE A 37 -8.75 6.18 -11.88
N ASP A 38 -8.12 6.92 -12.78
CA ASP A 38 -7.43 6.53 -14.01
C ASP A 38 -6.89 5.08 -13.96
N THR A 39 -7.60 4.18 -14.63
CA THR A 39 -7.21 2.75 -14.77
C THR A 39 -5.85 2.59 -15.46
N THR A 40 -5.32 3.64 -16.08
CA THR A 40 -4.03 3.62 -16.77
C THR A 40 -2.85 3.55 -15.78
N VAL A 41 -2.97 4.12 -14.58
CA VAL A 41 -1.90 4.07 -13.55
C VAL A 41 -1.82 2.68 -12.91
N VAL A 42 -2.97 2.00 -12.75
CA VAL A 42 -3.02 0.63 -12.22
C VAL A 42 -2.39 -0.36 -13.21
N ILE A 43 -2.57 -0.15 -14.52
CA ILE A 43 -1.98 -1.04 -15.54
C ILE A 43 -0.44 -0.86 -15.64
N ILE A 44 0.10 0.34 -15.41
CA ILE A 44 1.56 0.53 -15.39
C ILE A 44 2.20 -0.06 -14.12
N ALA A 45 1.49 -0.08 -12.98
CA ALA A 45 1.98 -0.66 -11.73
C ALA A 45 1.94 -2.21 -11.70
N MET A 46 1.21 -2.86 -12.61
CA MET A 46 1.15 -4.33 -12.70
C MET A 46 2.23 -4.95 -13.60
N ASN A 47 3.11 -4.14 -14.21
CA ASN A 47 4.10 -4.59 -15.21
C ASN A 47 5.57 -4.39 -14.80
N GLN A 48 5.84 -4.12 -13.52
CA GLN A 48 7.20 -4.14 -12.97
C GLN A 48 7.14 -4.90 -11.64
N ASN A 49 8.10 -5.79 -11.44
CA ASN A 49 8.23 -6.73 -10.33
C ASN A 49 8.41 -6.02 -8.97
N ALA A 50 7.41 -5.25 -8.52
CA ALA A 50 7.37 -4.70 -7.19
C ALA A 50 7.00 -5.83 -6.21
N PRO A 51 7.77 -6.05 -5.13
CA PRO A 51 7.43 -7.07 -4.15
C PRO A 51 6.03 -6.83 -3.61
N VAL A 52 5.23 -7.90 -3.49
CA VAL A 52 3.82 -7.93 -3.04
C VAL A 52 3.58 -7.20 -1.69
N VAL A 53 4.64 -6.82 -1.00
CA VAL A 53 4.66 -6.05 0.26
C VAL A 53 4.46 -4.53 0.06
N LEU A 54 4.69 -3.97 -1.13
CA LEU A 54 4.56 -2.53 -1.39
C LEU A 54 3.13 -2.08 -1.74
N ILE A 55 2.31 -2.97 -2.29
CA ILE A 55 0.92 -2.69 -2.69
C ILE A 55 0.05 -2.23 -1.50
N PRO A 56 0.05 -2.91 -0.32
CA PRO A 56 -0.71 -2.42 0.82
C PRO A 56 -0.13 -1.11 1.39
N PHE A 57 1.17 -0.84 1.22
CA PHE A 57 1.81 0.39 1.69
C PHE A 57 1.42 1.62 0.87
N VAL A 58 1.32 1.50 -0.45
CA VAL A 58 0.85 2.59 -1.33
C VAL A 58 -0.63 2.88 -1.09
N ILE A 59 -1.46 1.85 -0.93
CA ILE A 59 -2.89 2.05 -0.63
C ILE A 59 -3.07 2.67 0.77
N ALA A 60 -2.35 2.18 1.79
CA ALA A 60 -2.44 2.72 3.14
C ALA A 60 -1.94 4.17 3.24
N THR A 61 -0.87 4.53 2.51
CA THR A 61 -0.37 5.91 2.48
C THR A 61 -1.32 6.85 1.75
N LEU A 62 -1.91 6.42 0.63
CA LEU A 62 -2.91 7.22 -0.10
C LEU A 62 -4.20 7.42 0.70
N VAL A 63 -4.69 6.39 1.40
CA VAL A 63 -5.86 6.50 2.30
C VAL A 63 -5.54 7.43 3.48
N SER A 64 -4.33 7.35 4.03
CA SER A 64 -3.90 8.21 5.13
C SER A 64 -3.77 9.68 4.71
N LEU A 65 -3.20 9.95 3.53
CA LEU A 65 -3.09 11.29 2.97
C LEU A 65 -4.46 11.88 2.61
N GLY A 66 -5.38 11.07 2.07
CA GLY A 66 -6.77 11.48 1.83
C GLY A 66 -7.53 11.83 3.11
N ALA A 67 -7.34 11.05 4.18
CA ALA A 67 -7.93 11.33 5.50
C ALA A 67 -7.35 12.61 6.14
N ILE A 68 -6.05 12.87 5.97
CA ILE A 68 -5.40 14.10 6.44
C ILE A 68 -5.88 15.32 5.67
N TRP A 69 -6.00 15.22 4.34
CA TRP A 69 -6.54 16.29 3.50
C TRP A 69 -8.01 16.59 3.87
N TRP A 70 -8.84 15.57 4.07
CA TRP A 70 -10.21 15.73 4.56
C TRP A 70 -10.28 16.36 5.96
N ALA A 71 -9.39 15.97 6.88
CA ALA A 71 -9.33 16.58 8.21
C ALA A 71 -8.85 18.05 8.19
N GLN A 72 -8.08 18.45 7.18
CA GLN A 72 -7.57 19.80 7.02
C GLN A 72 -8.50 20.72 6.23
N HIS A 73 -9.30 20.19 5.29
CA HIS A 73 -10.09 21.00 4.34
C HIS A 73 -11.58 20.65 4.31
N GLY A 74 -12.01 19.57 4.96
CA GLY A 74 -13.39 19.05 4.97
C GLY A 74 -14.41 19.85 5.79
N ASN A 75 -14.20 21.15 6.00
CA ASN A 75 -15.24 22.06 6.45
C ASN A 75 -15.78 22.85 5.25
N GLY A 76 -16.32 22.12 4.27
CA GLY A 76 -17.11 22.70 3.20
C GLY A 76 -18.49 23.05 3.74
N GLU A 77 -18.78 24.35 3.82
CA GLU A 77 -20.08 24.93 4.12
C GLU A 77 -21.15 24.32 3.21
N LEU A 78 -22.16 23.66 3.79
CA LEU A 78 -23.31 23.13 3.07
C LEU A 78 -24.12 24.31 2.52
N THR A 79 -23.75 24.82 1.35
CA THR A 79 -24.64 25.69 0.57
C THR A 79 -25.79 24.83 0.08
N ALA A 80 -26.88 24.82 0.85
CA ALA A 80 -28.13 24.21 0.43
C ALA A 80 -28.57 24.86 -0.88
N SER A 81 -28.54 24.11 -1.98
CA SER A 81 -29.25 24.49 -3.19
C SER A 81 -30.74 24.65 -2.86
N PRO A 82 -31.43 25.69 -3.36
CA PRO A 82 -32.87 25.79 -3.20
C PRO A 82 -33.55 24.59 -3.88
N PRO A 83 -34.62 24.02 -3.30
CA PRO A 83 -35.30 22.90 -3.89
C PRO A 83 -35.92 23.30 -5.23
N PHE A 84 -35.62 22.52 -6.27
CA PHE A 84 -36.37 22.48 -7.52
C PHE A 84 -37.83 22.11 -7.22
N GLY A 85 -38.78 22.87 -7.79
CA GLY A 85 -40.20 22.53 -7.74
C GLY A 85 -41.14 23.72 -7.56
N ALA A 86 -40.97 24.79 -8.33
CA ALA A 86 -42.04 25.77 -8.52
C ALA A 86 -42.93 25.29 -9.67
N GLU A 87 -43.82 24.34 -9.38
CA GLU A 87 -44.92 24.01 -10.29
C GLU A 87 -45.93 25.16 -10.26
N LYS A 88 -46.11 25.81 -11.42
CA LYS A 88 -47.07 26.90 -11.60
C LYS A 88 -48.48 26.33 -11.54
N ILE A 89 -49.12 26.45 -10.38
CA ILE A 89 -50.57 26.37 -10.28
C ILE A 89 -51.12 27.71 -10.78
N THR A 90 -51.70 27.72 -11.98
CA THR A 90 -52.52 28.84 -12.46
C THR A 90 -53.83 28.89 -11.67
N PRO A 91 -54.19 30.00 -11.03
CA PRO A 91 -55.48 30.11 -10.37
C PRO A 91 -56.57 30.34 -11.42
N ASP A 92 -57.55 29.44 -11.42
CA ASP A 92 -58.86 29.68 -12.04
C ASP A 92 -59.48 30.94 -11.40
N SER A 93 -59.89 31.83 -12.28
CA SER A 93 -60.52 33.11 -12.02
C SER A 93 -61.99 32.92 -11.63
N SER A 94 -62.30 32.96 -10.33
CA SER A 94 -63.58 33.50 -9.89
C SER A 94 -63.58 33.84 -8.39
N HIS A 95 -64.04 35.06 -8.10
CA HIS A 95 -64.42 35.59 -6.78
C HIS A 95 -63.30 35.92 -5.77
N ALA A 96 -62.94 37.22 -5.71
CA ALA A 96 -63.18 38.08 -4.54
C ALA A 96 -62.21 39.27 -4.51
N GLN A 97 -62.79 40.44 -4.26
CA GLN A 97 -62.16 41.76 -4.17
C GLN A 97 -61.35 41.98 -2.86
N PRO A 98 -60.60 43.09 -2.74
CA PRO A 98 -59.27 43.13 -2.16
C PRO A 98 -59.28 43.29 -0.65
N THR A 99 -58.44 42.53 0.04
CA THR A 99 -58.05 42.85 1.42
C THR A 99 -56.54 43.02 1.46
N LYS A 100 -56.14 44.28 1.70
CA LYS A 100 -54.91 44.83 2.31
C LYS A 100 -53.60 44.05 2.04
N PRO A 101 -52.53 44.72 1.55
CA PRO A 101 -51.25 44.06 1.33
C PRO A 101 -50.74 43.40 2.61
N VAL A 102 -50.57 42.08 2.57
CA VAL A 102 -50.00 41.30 3.67
C VAL A 102 -48.51 41.67 3.77
N ASP A 103 -48.11 42.29 4.88
CA ASP A 103 -46.71 42.52 5.23
C ASP A 103 -46.06 41.17 5.56
N TRP A 104 -45.45 40.54 4.55
CA TRP A 104 -44.67 39.30 4.67
C TRP A 104 -43.51 39.39 5.66
N ASN A 105 -43.14 40.60 6.11
CA ASN A 105 -42.08 40.85 7.07
C ASN A 105 -42.54 40.73 8.53
N TYR A 106 -43.84 40.50 8.79
CA TYR A 106 -44.36 40.31 10.14
C TYR A 106 -44.06 38.91 10.70
N GLN A 107 -44.15 37.86 9.88
CA GLN A 107 -43.94 36.47 10.32
C GLN A 107 -42.45 36.14 10.58
N SER A 108 -41.53 36.77 9.86
CA SER A 108 -40.07 36.62 10.09
C SER A 108 -39.61 37.23 11.41
N ARG A 109 -40.35 38.21 11.97
CA ARG A 109 -40.07 38.81 13.29
C ARG A 109 -40.57 37.97 14.46
N LEU A 110 -41.64 37.19 14.28
CA LEU A 110 -42.23 36.38 15.36
C LEU A 110 -41.50 35.04 15.62
N CYS A 111 -40.66 34.60 14.68
CA CYS A 111 -39.80 33.42 14.84
C CYS A 111 -38.32 33.76 15.03
N ARG A 112 -37.97 34.99 15.44
CA ARG A 112 -36.63 35.23 15.98
C ARG A 112 -36.57 34.59 17.36
N PRO A 113 -35.80 33.50 17.57
CA PRO A 113 -35.53 33.06 18.92
C PRO A 113 -34.98 34.27 19.69
N SER A 114 -35.58 34.52 20.85
CA SER A 114 -35.04 35.49 21.82
C SER A 114 -33.52 35.31 21.86
N PRO A 115 -32.72 36.39 21.74
CA PRO A 115 -31.28 36.29 21.91
C PRO A 115 -31.08 35.73 23.31
N GLN A 116 -30.80 34.43 23.38
CA GLN A 116 -30.52 33.79 24.65
C GLN A 116 -29.34 34.58 25.19
N LYS A 117 -29.58 35.28 26.32
CA LYS A 117 -28.55 35.94 27.11
C LYS A 117 -27.41 34.95 27.17
N GLY A 118 -26.37 35.21 26.38
CA GLY A 118 -25.28 34.28 26.21
C GLY A 118 -24.81 33.94 27.60
N LEU A 119 -24.88 32.66 27.98
CA LEU A 119 -24.16 32.17 29.14
C LEU A 119 -22.72 32.55 28.87
N THR A 120 -22.27 33.65 29.47
CA THR A 120 -20.92 34.15 29.34
C THR A 120 -20.06 33.07 29.96
N MET A 121 -19.47 32.25 29.09
CA MET A 121 -18.70 31.08 29.46
C MET A 121 -17.71 31.52 30.55
N ASN A 122 -17.82 30.92 31.72
CA ASN A 122 -17.16 31.47 32.90
C ASN A 122 -15.62 31.36 32.72
N LYS A 123 -14.86 32.23 33.41
CA LYS A 123 -13.40 32.28 33.28
C LYS A 123 -12.73 30.91 33.58
N HIS A 124 -13.34 30.11 34.45
CA HIS A 124 -12.88 28.76 34.80
C HIS A 124 -13.09 27.75 33.65
N GLU A 125 -14.19 27.82 32.91
CA GLU A 125 -14.48 26.99 31.74
C GLU A 125 -13.56 27.35 30.57
N GLN A 126 -13.28 28.65 30.39
CA GLN A 126 -12.30 29.13 29.41
C GLN A 126 -10.91 28.56 29.72
N GLN A 127 -10.47 28.64 30.97
CA GLN A 127 -9.18 28.08 31.41
C GLN A 127 -9.12 26.56 31.27
N ALA A 128 -10.20 25.84 31.63
CA ALA A 128 -10.27 24.39 31.50
C ALA A 128 -10.24 23.93 30.03
N ARG A 129 -10.90 24.65 29.12
CA ARG A 129 -10.86 24.37 27.68
C ARG A 129 -9.49 24.66 27.08
N ALA A 130 -8.86 25.78 27.44
CA ALA A 130 -7.51 26.13 27.00
C ALA A 130 -6.47 25.08 27.48
N ALA A 131 -6.56 24.62 28.73
CA ALA A 131 -5.70 23.57 29.26
C ALA A 131 -5.90 22.23 28.54
N LYS A 132 -7.15 21.82 28.25
CA LYS A 132 -7.45 20.62 27.46
C LYS A 132 -6.89 20.71 26.05
N GLN A 133 -7.04 21.85 25.38
CA GLN A 133 -6.49 22.07 24.04
C GLN A 133 -4.95 22.04 24.03
N ALA A 134 -4.30 22.66 25.02
CA ALA A 134 -2.85 22.62 25.15
C ALA A 134 -2.32 21.19 25.38
N ARG A 135 -3.00 20.41 26.24
CA ARG A 135 -2.68 18.99 26.47
C ARG A 135 -2.86 18.16 25.19
N GLN A 136 -3.94 18.37 24.45
CA GLN A 136 -4.18 17.67 23.18
C GLN A 136 -3.12 18.00 22.12
N LYS A 137 -2.70 19.27 22.00
CA LYS A 137 -1.61 19.67 21.09
C LYS A 137 -0.29 18.98 21.45
N LYS A 138 0.05 18.91 22.75
CA LYS A 138 1.24 18.19 23.23
C LYS A 138 1.17 16.70 22.92
N ILE A 139 0.05 16.05 23.22
CA ILE A 139 -0.14 14.61 22.94
C ILE A 139 0.00 14.34 21.44
N ARG A 140 -0.65 15.14 20.58
CA ARG A 140 -0.55 14.98 19.12
C ARG A 140 0.87 15.15 18.61
N GLY A 141 1.62 16.12 19.16
CA GLY A 141 3.03 16.31 18.83
C GLY A 141 3.90 15.12 19.25
N ILE A 142 3.68 14.58 20.46
CA ILE A 142 4.40 13.39 20.94
C ILE A 142 4.05 12.16 20.10
N THR A 143 2.76 11.92 19.82
CA THR A 143 2.31 10.82 18.98
C THR A 143 2.91 10.90 17.58
N PHE A 144 2.91 12.09 16.96
CA PHE A 144 3.55 12.30 15.67
C PHE A 144 5.05 11.99 15.72
N GLY A 145 5.77 12.53 16.71
CA GLY A 145 7.21 12.26 16.88
C GLY A 145 7.53 10.78 17.06
N ILE A 146 6.74 10.04 17.85
CA ILE A 146 6.90 8.59 18.04
C ILE A 146 6.69 7.86 16.71
N ILE A 147 5.62 8.17 15.98
CA ILE A 147 5.33 7.54 14.68
C ILE A 147 6.47 7.82 13.70
N THR A 148 6.96 9.05 13.62
CA THR A 148 8.08 9.40 12.73
C THR A 148 9.34 8.61 13.06
N VAL A 149 9.70 8.47 14.35
CA VAL A 149 10.87 7.69 14.77
C VAL A 149 10.70 6.21 14.41
N ILE A 150 9.51 5.64 14.61
CA ILE A 150 9.22 4.25 14.25
C ILE A 150 9.36 4.04 12.75
N VAL A 151 8.75 4.92 11.94
CA VAL A 151 8.79 4.82 10.47
C VAL A 151 10.23 4.94 9.97
N LEU A 152 10.99 5.93 10.46
CA LEU A 152 12.39 6.11 10.09
C LEU A 152 13.25 4.92 10.53
N GLY A 153 13.03 4.40 11.74
CA GLY A 153 13.73 3.22 12.24
C GLY A 153 13.48 1.98 11.38
N LEU A 154 12.21 1.74 11.00
CA LEU A 154 11.85 0.66 10.09
C LEU A 154 12.45 0.86 8.69
N SER A 155 12.39 2.06 8.14
CA SER A 155 13.02 2.37 6.84
C SER A 155 14.51 2.10 6.85
N VAL A 156 15.24 2.54 7.88
CA VAL A 156 16.68 2.27 8.01
C VAL A 156 16.93 0.77 8.15
N SER A 157 16.15 0.06 8.98
CA SER A 157 16.29 -1.39 9.16
C SER A 157 16.13 -2.17 7.86
N LEU A 158 15.15 -1.77 7.03
CA LEU A 158 14.92 -2.40 5.74
C LEU A 158 16.03 -2.07 4.74
N LEU A 159 16.51 -0.82 4.71
CA LEU A 159 17.64 -0.42 3.88
C LEU A 159 18.90 -1.21 4.25
N VAL A 160 19.23 -1.34 5.54
CA VAL A 160 20.38 -2.12 5.99
C VAL A 160 20.24 -3.58 5.59
N SER A 161 19.06 -4.16 5.71
CA SER A 161 18.82 -5.55 5.30
C SER A 161 18.93 -5.75 3.78
N ALA A 162 18.58 -4.74 2.98
CA ALA A 162 18.71 -4.78 1.52
C ALA A 162 20.15 -4.63 1.03
N PHE A 163 20.99 -3.86 1.74
CA PHE A 163 22.37 -3.59 1.33
C PHE A 163 23.43 -4.39 2.08
N SER A 164 23.05 -5.21 3.07
CA SER A 164 24.01 -6.09 3.75
C SER A 164 24.44 -7.21 2.79
N PRO A 165 25.75 -7.34 2.47
CA PRO A 165 26.23 -8.42 1.63
C PRO A 165 25.89 -9.76 2.30
N LYS A 166 25.05 -10.56 1.62
CA LYS A 166 24.56 -11.85 2.13
C LYS A 166 25.65 -12.93 2.13
N THR A 167 26.79 -12.66 1.53
CA THR A 167 27.87 -13.62 1.29
C THR A 167 29.15 -13.21 2.03
N PRO A 168 29.79 -14.15 2.76
CA PRO A 168 31.14 -13.94 3.30
C PRO A 168 32.13 -13.55 2.19
N PRO A 169 33.16 -12.75 2.51
CA PRO A 169 34.21 -12.43 1.54
C PRO A 169 34.86 -13.72 0.99
N PRO A 170 35.14 -13.77 -0.33
CA PRO A 170 35.71 -14.94 -0.96
C PRO A 170 37.09 -15.28 -0.39
N ALA A 171 37.37 -16.59 -0.22
CA ALA A 171 38.72 -17.07 0.01
C ALA A 171 39.60 -16.76 -1.23
N ALA A 172 40.92 -16.63 -1.03
CA ALA A 172 41.89 -16.15 -2.02
C ALA A 172 41.86 -16.87 -3.40
N ASN A 173 41.26 -18.06 -3.51
CA ASN A 173 41.06 -18.80 -4.76
C ASN A 173 39.55 -19.06 -5.03
N THR A 174 38.75 -18.00 -5.14
CA THR A 174 37.32 -18.12 -5.48
C THR A 174 37.09 -17.90 -6.97
N ILE A 175 36.33 -18.80 -7.59
CA ILE A 175 35.89 -18.73 -8.99
C ILE A 175 34.39 -18.46 -9.00
N ASP A 176 34.01 -17.37 -9.67
CA ASP A 176 32.62 -16.91 -9.77
C ASP A 176 31.93 -17.49 -10.99
N ILE A 177 30.91 -18.29 -10.74
CA ILE A 177 30.09 -18.91 -11.77
C ILE A 177 28.67 -18.40 -11.61
N THR A 178 28.07 -17.99 -12.72
CA THR A 178 26.63 -17.70 -12.79
C THR A 178 25.94 -18.74 -13.66
N ALA A 179 24.73 -19.10 -13.27
CA ALA A 179 23.87 -20.00 -14.03
C ALA A 179 22.48 -19.40 -14.18
N ASP A 180 21.92 -19.57 -15.37
CA ASP A 180 20.53 -19.29 -15.72
C ASP A 180 20.00 -20.42 -16.61
N MET A 181 18.73 -20.42 -17.00
CA MET A 181 18.17 -21.46 -17.87
C MET A 181 18.90 -21.62 -19.22
N GLY A 182 19.68 -20.63 -19.66
CA GLY A 182 20.56 -20.69 -20.83
C GLY A 182 21.88 -21.44 -20.60
N GLY A 183 22.29 -21.67 -19.35
CA GLY A 183 23.46 -22.47 -18.97
C GLY A 183 24.43 -21.76 -18.02
N PHE A 184 25.59 -22.39 -17.80
CA PHE A 184 26.69 -21.74 -17.09
C PHE A 184 27.35 -20.66 -17.94
N ASN A 185 27.74 -19.54 -17.32
CA ASN A 185 28.51 -18.46 -17.96
C ASN A 185 29.93 -18.88 -18.37
N MET A 186 30.56 -19.77 -17.59
CA MET A 186 31.84 -20.37 -17.90
C MET A 186 31.63 -21.76 -18.46
N LYS A 187 32.35 -22.11 -19.53
CA LYS A 187 32.38 -23.45 -20.10
C LYS A 187 33.65 -24.22 -19.77
N GLU A 188 34.72 -23.51 -19.41
CA GLU A 188 35.99 -24.08 -19.00
C GLU A 188 36.49 -23.39 -17.75
N ILE A 189 36.97 -24.17 -16.78
CA ILE A 189 37.55 -23.71 -15.52
C ILE A 189 38.91 -24.38 -15.39
N ARG A 190 39.97 -23.60 -15.16
CA ARG A 190 41.34 -24.10 -14.98
C ARG A 190 41.76 -23.90 -13.54
N VAL A 191 42.20 -24.98 -12.91
CA VAL A 191 42.67 -25.00 -11.51
C VAL A 191 43.95 -25.82 -11.41
N LYS A 192 44.71 -25.66 -10.33
CA LYS A 192 45.94 -26.44 -10.09
C LYS A 192 45.67 -27.56 -9.11
N ALA A 193 46.22 -28.74 -9.37
CA ALA A 193 46.21 -29.85 -8.44
C ALA A 193 46.87 -29.45 -7.10
N GLY A 194 46.34 -29.95 -5.99
CA GLY A 194 46.83 -29.69 -4.63
C GLY A 194 46.44 -28.32 -4.07
N ASN A 195 45.87 -27.41 -4.86
CA ASN A 195 45.47 -26.08 -4.38
C ASN A 195 43.97 -26.03 -4.06
N PRO A 196 43.58 -25.58 -2.86
CA PRO A 196 42.17 -25.42 -2.53
C PRO A 196 41.55 -24.34 -3.44
N VAL A 197 40.40 -24.67 -4.02
CA VAL A 197 39.61 -23.79 -4.87
C VAL A 197 38.19 -23.69 -4.30
N THR A 198 37.64 -22.48 -4.34
CA THR A 198 36.25 -22.22 -3.96
C THR A 198 35.44 -21.91 -5.21
N ILE A 199 34.38 -22.66 -5.44
CA ILE A 199 33.41 -22.35 -6.48
C ILE A 199 32.25 -21.60 -5.85
N ARG A 200 32.01 -20.38 -6.32
CA ARG A 200 30.87 -19.56 -5.91
C ARG A 200 29.86 -19.53 -7.03
N LEU A 201 28.77 -20.26 -6.87
CA LEU A 201 27.68 -20.37 -7.83
C LEU A 201 26.57 -19.38 -7.49
N THR A 202 26.13 -18.60 -8.48
CA THR A 202 24.99 -17.70 -8.36
C THR A 202 23.92 -18.06 -9.39
N SER A 203 22.68 -18.25 -8.94
CA SER A 203 21.53 -18.35 -9.83
C SER A 203 21.04 -16.96 -10.22
N LEU A 204 20.81 -16.75 -11.52
CA LEU A 204 20.16 -15.55 -12.04
C LEU A 204 18.66 -15.76 -12.29
N ASP A 205 18.16 -16.99 -12.14
CA ASP A 205 16.75 -17.30 -12.33
C ASP A 205 15.94 -17.03 -11.07
N ASN A 206 14.68 -16.61 -11.28
CA ASN A 206 13.74 -16.37 -10.20
C ASN A 206 13.10 -17.68 -9.70
N SER A 207 12.37 -17.60 -8.60
CA SER A 207 11.76 -18.78 -7.96
C SER A 207 10.51 -19.32 -8.67
N HIS A 208 10.04 -18.71 -9.75
CA HIS A 208 8.73 -18.99 -10.37
C HIS A 208 8.81 -19.95 -11.56
N HIS A 209 9.97 -20.56 -11.80
CA HIS A 209 10.12 -21.57 -12.86
C HIS A 209 9.43 -22.89 -12.47
N THR A 210 8.66 -23.47 -13.39
CA THR A 210 7.89 -24.70 -13.17
C THR A 210 8.73 -25.97 -13.09
N ASP A 211 10.01 -25.89 -13.44
CA ASP A 211 10.98 -26.98 -13.46
C ASP A 211 11.76 -27.14 -12.14
N GLY A 212 11.45 -26.31 -11.14
CA GLY A 212 11.92 -26.44 -9.75
C GLY A 212 12.54 -25.16 -9.16
N GLY A 213 12.07 -24.01 -9.64
CA GLY A 213 12.15 -22.74 -8.92
C GLY A 213 13.51 -22.07 -8.97
N GLY A 214 14.15 -22.05 -10.16
CA GLY A 214 15.35 -21.25 -10.46
C GLY A 214 16.59 -21.67 -9.67
N LYS A 215 16.65 -22.92 -9.21
CA LYS A 215 17.83 -23.45 -8.52
C LYS A 215 18.79 -24.05 -9.52
N HIS A 216 20.08 -23.82 -9.30
CA HIS A 216 21.14 -24.43 -10.10
C HIS A 216 22.12 -25.17 -9.21
N GLN A 217 22.61 -26.29 -9.72
CA GLN A 217 23.67 -27.07 -9.10
C GLN A 217 24.95 -26.88 -9.90
N TRP A 218 26.07 -26.84 -9.21
CA TRP A 218 27.38 -27.10 -9.78
C TRP A 218 27.93 -28.33 -9.08
N ALA A 219 28.23 -29.39 -9.84
CA ALA A 219 28.72 -30.64 -9.29
C ALA A 219 29.81 -31.25 -10.17
N VAL A 220 30.81 -31.88 -9.53
CA VAL A 220 31.82 -32.75 -10.15
C VAL A 220 31.93 -34.01 -9.30
N ASP A 221 31.51 -35.14 -9.88
CA ASP A 221 31.38 -36.42 -9.17
C ASP A 221 32.75 -36.93 -8.69
N GLU A 222 33.80 -36.76 -9.50
CA GLU A 222 35.15 -37.28 -9.22
C GLU A 222 35.80 -36.68 -7.98
N PHE A 223 35.35 -35.48 -7.57
CA PHE A 223 35.82 -34.80 -6.36
C PHE A 223 34.79 -34.79 -5.23
N GLY A 224 33.61 -35.40 -5.44
CA GLY A 224 32.49 -35.31 -4.49
C GLY A 224 32.07 -33.86 -4.20
N ALA A 225 32.37 -32.93 -5.12
CA ALA A 225 32.15 -31.52 -4.93
C ALA A 225 30.79 -31.15 -5.52
N SER A 226 29.85 -30.70 -4.69
CA SER A 226 28.54 -30.25 -5.14
C SER A 226 28.03 -29.06 -4.33
N VAL A 227 27.53 -28.05 -5.03
CA VAL A 227 26.87 -26.89 -4.43
C VAL A 227 25.59 -26.57 -5.19
N VAL A 228 24.55 -26.16 -4.44
CA VAL A 228 23.28 -25.72 -5.01
C VAL A 228 23.07 -24.25 -4.66
N ALA A 229 22.92 -23.41 -5.68
CA ALA A 229 22.51 -22.02 -5.54
C ALA A 229 20.97 -21.93 -5.54
N PRO A 230 20.35 -21.26 -4.55
CA PRO A 230 18.91 -20.98 -4.59
C PRO A 230 18.60 -19.92 -5.66
N ALA A 231 17.34 -19.81 -6.07
CA ALA A 231 16.88 -18.73 -6.96
C ALA A 231 17.32 -17.35 -6.48
N GLU A 232 17.78 -16.52 -7.41
CA GLU A 232 18.32 -15.17 -7.18
C GLU A 232 19.32 -15.12 -6.02
N GLY A 233 20.10 -16.20 -5.85
CA GLY A 233 20.96 -16.37 -4.70
C GLY A 233 22.28 -17.05 -5.03
N THR A 234 23.19 -16.95 -4.07
CA THR A 234 24.57 -17.44 -4.20
C THR A 234 24.85 -18.48 -3.13
N ASN A 235 25.59 -19.52 -3.50
CA ASN A 235 26.14 -20.49 -2.57
C ASN A 235 27.56 -20.88 -3.02
N PHE A 236 28.35 -21.50 -2.15
CA PHE A 236 29.72 -21.86 -2.48
C PHE A 236 30.15 -23.20 -1.88
N ILE A 237 31.16 -23.80 -2.50
CA ILE A 237 31.86 -24.97 -1.98
C ILE A 237 33.36 -24.79 -2.18
N THR A 238 34.15 -25.21 -1.20
CA THR A 238 35.60 -25.29 -1.31
C THR A 238 36.01 -26.75 -1.38
N PHE A 239 36.84 -27.10 -2.36
CA PHE A 239 37.41 -28.44 -2.51
C PHE A 239 38.87 -28.33 -2.98
N THR A 240 39.62 -29.42 -2.89
CA THR A 240 41.01 -29.48 -3.35
C THR A 240 41.14 -30.60 -4.38
N PRO A 241 41.29 -30.29 -5.68
CA PRO A 241 41.53 -31.31 -6.69
C PRO A 241 42.93 -31.90 -6.51
N ASP A 242 43.05 -33.23 -6.43
CA ASP A 242 44.31 -33.94 -6.17
C ASP A 242 44.94 -34.53 -7.44
N LYS A 243 44.15 -34.73 -8.50
CA LYS A 243 44.57 -35.40 -9.73
C LYS A 243 44.46 -34.46 -10.94
N PRO A 244 45.56 -34.25 -11.69
CA PRO A 244 45.50 -33.58 -12.98
C PRO A 244 44.61 -34.34 -13.96
N GLY A 245 43.85 -33.60 -14.77
CA GLY A 245 42.88 -34.21 -15.68
C GLY A 245 41.84 -33.22 -16.19
N THR A 246 40.93 -33.70 -17.04
CA THR A 246 39.75 -32.94 -17.45
C THR A 246 38.51 -33.67 -16.94
N TYR A 247 37.71 -32.95 -16.17
CA TYR A 247 36.49 -33.43 -15.53
C TYR A 247 35.30 -32.62 -16.03
N THR A 248 34.11 -33.20 -16.03
CA THR A 248 32.90 -32.48 -16.42
C THR A 248 32.17 -32.00 -15.18
N TYR A 249 31.90 -30.71 -15.09
CA TYR A 249 30.91 -30.20 -14.14
C TYR A 249 29.56 -30.03 -14.81
N TYR A 250 28.49 -30.21 -14.04
CA TYR A 250 27.12 -30.16 -14.56
C TYR A 250 26.13 -29.58 -13.54
N CYS A 251 24.93 -29.26 -14.03
CA CYS A 251 23.73 -29.02 -13.22
C CYS A 251 22.75 -30.18 -13.39
N ASP A 252 22.29 -30.78 -12.29
CA ASP A 252 21.31 -31.89 -12.32
C ASP A 252 19.93 -31.51 -11.76
N ILE A 253 19.73 -30.21 -11.49
CA ILE A 253 18.54 -29.70 -10.82
C ILE A 253 17.87 -28.69 -11.75
N CYS A 254 16.62 -28.95 -12.12
CA CYS A 254 15.72 -28.06 -12.85
C CYS A 254 16.03 -27.78 -14.34
N CYS A 255 17.26 -27.99 -14.80
CA CYS A 255 17.68 -27.45 -16.11
C CYS A 255 17.82 -28.49 -17.21
N GLY A 256 16.97 -29.52 -17.23
CA GLY A 256 17.11 -30.67 -18.15
C GLY A 256 18.18 -31.68 -17.72
N GLY A 257 18.71 -31.52 -16.51
CA GLY A 257 19.66 -32.42 -15.87
C GLY A 257 20.98 -32.56 -16.62
N ARG A 258 21.72 -33.64 -16.31
CA ARG A 258 22.99 -33.98 -16.97
C ARG A 258 22.93 -34.12 -18.50
N ALA A 259 21.74 -34.22 -19.10
CA ALA A 259 21.59 -34.33 -20.55
C ALA A 259 21.63 -32.96 -21.26
N ASN A 260 21.45 -31.85 -20.54
CA ASN A 260 21.47 -30.52 -21.16
C ASN A 260 22.92 -30.09 -21.46
N PRO A 261 23.27 -29.86 -22.74
CA PRO A 261 24.64 -29.49 -23.13
C PRO A 261 25.05 -28.10 -22.68
N THR A 262 24.10 -27.17 -22.44
CA THR A 262 24.45 -25.82 -21.95
C THR A 262 24.71 -25.81 -20.45
N MET A 263 24.23 -26.83 -19.74
CA MET A 263 24.39 -27.09 -18.31
C MET A 263 25.55 -28.01 -17.99
N GLN A 264 26.57 -28.00 -18.85
CA GLN A 264 27.82 -28.71 -18.66
C GLN A 264 29.00 -27.80 -18.99
N GLY A 265 30.13 -28.10 -18.37
CA GLY A 265 31.41 -27.49 -18.69
C GLY A 265 32.58 -28.34 -18.21
N LYS A 266 33.80 -27.92 -18.54
CA LYS A 266 35.03 -28.65 -18.27
C LYS A 266 35.81 -28.02 -17.13
N LEU A 267 36.12 -28.81 -16.12
CA LEU A 267 37.12 -28.50 -15.10
C LEU A 267 38.45 -29.13 -15.51
N ILE A 268 39.41 -28.29 -15.88
CA ILE A 268 40.76 -28.69 -16.26
C ILE A 268 41.66 -28.50 -15.03
N VAL A 269 42.16 -29.60 -14.51
CA VAL A 269 43.11 -29.62 -13.40
C VAL A 269 44.52 -29.76 -13.98
N GLU A 270 45.28 -28.68 -13.85
CA GLU A 270 46.69 -28.59 -14.25
C GLU A 270 47.60 -29.20 -13.17
N ALA A 271 48.74 -29.74 -13.59
CA ALA A 271 49.75 -30.31 -12.70
C ALA A 271 50.55 -29.25 -11.94
#